data_AF-A0A914GK44-F1
#
_entry.id   AF-A0A914GK44-F1
#
_cell.length_a   1.000
_cell.length_b   1.000
_cell.length_c   1.000
_cell.angle_alpha   90.00
_cell.angle_beta   90.00
_cell.angle_gamma   90.00
#
_symmetry.space_group_name_H-M   'P 1'
#
loop_
_entity.id
_entity.type
_entity.pdbx_description
1 polymer ?
#
loop_
_entity_poly.entity_id
_entity_poly.type
_entity_poly.pdbx_seq_one_letter_code
_entity_poly.pdbx_strand_id
1 'polypeptide(L)'
;MEEIVRNLLNKTNFACVLGPTCYEFCNDCETCQYAQEQMKHLILREPTSGKCPQLEECAHSCLKDHVRDPFACVFKDRCVQHCLDNQDCPQCFELVKRVFTGFCYRGGFIEHYGKKCKPLFDQTAETFVARI
;
A
#
# COMPACT_ATOMS: atom_id res chain seq x y z
N MET A 1 4.82 17.65 -2.93
CA MET A 1 4.80 16.29 -3.51
C MET A 1 4.78 15.23 -2.41
N GLU A 2 5.73 15.23 -1.47
CA GLU A 2 5.71 14.32 -0.31
C GLU A 2 4.38 14.32 0.48
N GLU A 3 3.84 15.50 0.77
CA GLU A 3 2.54 15.63 1.45
C GLU A 3 1.39 14.94 0.71
N ILE A 4 1.49 14.77 -0.61
CA ILE A 4 0.46 14.10 -1.40
C ILE A 4 0.43 12.60 -1.07
N VAL A 5 1.60 11.94 -1.05
CA VAL A 5 1.70 10.54 -0.64
C VAL A 5 1.35 10.39 0.83
N ARG A 6 1.87 11.23 1.73
CA ARG A 6 1.47 11.16 3.16
C ARG A 6 -0.04 11.35 3.34
N ASN A 7 -0.66 12.29 2.63
CA ASN A 7 -2.11 12.48 2.69
C ASN A 7 -2.88 11.29 2.10
N LEU A 8 -2.39 10.66 1.03
CA LEU A 8 -2.97 9.42 0.51
C LEU A 8 -2.92 8.32 1.57
N LEU A 9 -1.73 8.04 2.11
CA LEU A 9 -1.52 6.98 3.09
C LEU A 9 -2.35 7.22 4.36
N ASN A 10 -2.47 8.47 4.81
CA ASN A 10 -3.29 8.85 5.96
C ASN A 10 -4.79 8.69 5.73
N LYS A 11 -5.28 8.87 4.50
CA LYS A 11 -6.71 8.78 4.17
C LYS A 11 -7.12 7.39 3.69
N THR A 12 -6.16 6.53 3.38
CA THR A 12 -6.42 5.20 2.83
C THR A 12 -6.61 4.21 3.96
N ASN A 13 -7.81 3.61 4.03
CA ASN A 13 -8.02 2.45 4.87
C ASN A 13 -7.53 1.19 4.13
N PHE A 14 -6.26 0.84 4.32
CA PHE A 14 -5.66 -0.34 3.70
C PHE A 14 -6.31 -1.65 4.16
N ALA A 15 -6.92 -1.68 5.35
CA ALA A 15 -7.70 -2.81 5.82
C ALA A 15 -9.04 -2.98 5.06
N CYS A 16 -9.42 -2.08 4.14
CA CYS A 16 -10.61 -2.29 3.31
C CYS A 16 -10.55 -3.62 2.57
N VAL A 17 -9.37 -4.08 2.11
CA VAL A 17 -9.27 -5.34 1.35
C VAL A 17 -9.82 -6.56 2.11
N LEU A 18 -9.91 -6.49 3.45
CA LEU A 18 -10.52 -7.51 4.30
C LEU A 18 -12.02 -7.25 4.59
N GLY A 19 -12.51 -6.07 4.25
CA GLY A 19 -13.88 -5.64 4.50
C GLY A 19 -14.87 -6.10 3.42
N PRO A 20 -16.16 -6.28 3.77
CA PRO A 20 -17.16 -6.89 2.90
C PRO A 20 -17.38 -6.16 1.57
N THR A 21 -17.15 -4.84 1.52
CA THR A 21 -17.30 -4.04 0.30
C THR A 21 -16.13 -4.18 -0.69
N CYS A 22 -15.00 -4.72 -0.25
CA CYS A 22 -13.78 -4.88 -1.05
C CYS A 22 -13.44 -6.37 -1.27
N TYR A 23 -13.85 -7.25 -0.35
CA TYR A 23 -13.46 -8.66 -0.30
C TYR A 23 -13.74 -9.43 -1.61
N GLU A 24 -14.97 -9.37 -2.12
CA GLU A 24 -15.35 -10.08 -3.36
C GLU A 24 -14.57 -9.55 -4.57
N PHE A 25 -14.52 -8.22 -4.74
CA PHE A 25 -13.77 -7.60 -5.84
C PHE A 25 -12.27 -7.89 -5.78
N CYS A 26 -11.73 -8.04 -4.57
CA CYS A 26 -10.33 -8.37 -4.40
C CYS A 26 -10.04 -9.82 -4.78
N ASN A 27 -10.97 -10.76 -4.58
CA ASN A 27 -10.81 -12.13 -5.06
C ASN A 27 -10.71 -12.24 -6.58
N ASP A 28 -11.36 -11.33 -7.32
CA ASP A 28 -11.30 -11.28 -8.79
C ASP A 28 -10.04 -10.61 -9.36
N CYS A 29 -9.22 -9.99 -8.49
CA CYS A 29 -8.04 -9.23 -8.86
C CYS A 29 -6.80 -9.86 -8.22
N GLU A 30 -5.95 -10.54 -9.00
CA GLU A 30 -4.77 -11.26 -8.50
C GLU A 30 -3.91 -10.42 -7.53
N THR A 31 -3.66 -9.15 -7.87
CA THR A 31 -2.88 -8.24 -7.02
C THR A 31 -3.57 -7.94 -5.69
N CYS A 32 -4.90 -7.75 -5.68
CA CYS A 32 -5.62 -7.49 -4.44
C CYS A 32 -5.83 -8.77 -3.64
N GLN A 33 -6.16 -9.89 -4.29
CA GLN A 33 -6.28 -11.20 -3.68
C GLN A 33 -4.99 -11.56 -2.96
N TYR A 34 -3.84 -11.33 -3.60
CA TYR A 34 -2.53 -11.53 -2.99
C TYR A 34 -2.41 -10.74 -1.67
N ALA A 35 -2.67 -9.43 -1.71
CA ALA A 35 -2.58 -8.57 -0.53
C ALA A 35 -3.55 -9.01 0.57
N GLN A 36 -4.77 -9.42 0.19
CA GLN A 36 -5.79 -9.95 1.10
C GLN A 36 -5.30 -11.22 1.81
N GLU A 37 -4.75 -12.19 1.06
CA GLU A 37 -4.21 -13.43 1.64
C GLU A 37 -2.98 -13.18 2.51
N GLN A 38 -2.05 -12.30 2.09
CA GLN A 38 -0.89 -11.96 2.94
C GLN A 38 -1.34 -11.30 4.24
N MET A 39 -2.31 -10.39 4.20
CA MET A 39 -2.88 -9.78 5.41
C MET A 39 -3.54 -10.82 6.32
N LYS A 40 -4.31 -11.77 5.77
CA LYS A 40 -4.89 -12.87 6.54
C LYS A 40 -3.80 -13.70 7.22
N HIS A 41 -2.79 -14.13 6.48
CA HIS A 41 -1.69 -14.93 7.03
C HIS A 41 -0.96 -14.17 8.15
N LEU A 42 -0.69 -12.89 7.95
CA LEU A 42 -0.09 -12.02 8.97
C LEU A 42 -0.96 -11.98 10.25
N ILE A 43 -2.27 -11.73 10.14
CA ILE A 43 -3.18 -11.68 11.29
C ILE A 43 -3.28 -13.03 12.01
N LEU A 44 -3.38 -14.11 11.24
CA LEU A 44 -3.49 -15.48 11.75
C LEU A 44 -2.14 -16.04 12.24
N ARG A 45 -1.04 -15.31 12.04
CA ARG A 45 0.34 -15.74 12.31
C ARG A 45 0.74 -16.99 11.53
N GLU A 46 0.18 -17.14 10.33
CA GLU A 46 0.52 -18.17 9.37
C GLU A 46 1.68 -17.71 8.46
N PRO A 47 2.40 -18.65 7.83
CA PRO A 47 3.45 -18.30 6.88
C PRO A 47 2.91 -17.48 5.70
N THR A 48 3.56 -16.36 5.39
CA THR A 48 3.32 -15.62 4.16
C THR A 48 3.87 -16.37 2.95
N SER A 49 3.47 -15.95 1.75
CA SER A 49 3.83 -16.63 0.50
C SER A 49 5.28 -16.37 0.06
N GLY A 50 5.95 -15.35 0.60
CA GLY A 50 7.34 -15.03 0.31
C GLY A 50 7.58 -14.25 -0.99
N LYS A 51 6.55 -13.69 -1.64
CA LYS A 51 6.77 -12.90 -2.88
C LYS A 51 7.29 -11.49 -2.59
N CYS A 52 7.12 -11.00 -1.36
CA CYS A 52 7.60 -9.68 -0.93
C CYS A 52 8.37 -9.81 0.39
N PRO A 53 9.57 -10.40 0.39
CA PRO A 53 10.23 -10.87 1.60
C PRO A 53 10.53 -9.76 2.62
N GLN A 54 11.02 -8.57 2.20
CA GLN A 54 11.34 -7.52 3.18
C GLN A 54 10.07 -6.86 3.72
N LEU A 55 9.07 -6.63 2.87
CA LEU A 55 7.77 -6.12 3.29
C LEU A 55 7.09 -7.09 4.27
N GLU A 56 7.10 -8.39 3.98
CA GLU A 56 6.50 -9.43 4.82
C GLU A 56 7.24 -9.55 6.17
N GLU A 57 8.57 -9.55 6.17
CA GLU A 57 9.38 -9.56 7.39
C GLU A 57 9.12 -8.31 8.24
N CYS A 58 9.08 -7.14 7.60
CA CYS A 58 8.76 -5.89 8.29
C CYS A 58 7.34 -5.92 8.87
N ALA A 59 6.36 -6.44 8.13
CA ALA A 59 4.99 -6.58 8.60
C ALA A 59 4.86 -7.52 9.80
N HIS A 60 5.64 -8.61 9.82
CA HIS A 60 5.74 -9.46 11.01
C HIS A 60 6.27 -8.70 12.23
N SER A 61 7.23 -7.77 12.06
CA SER A 61 7.71 -6.93 13.16
C SER A 61 6.61 -6.01 13.71
N CYS A 62 5.77 -5.43 12.84
CA CYS A 62 4.63 -4.60 13.24
C CYS A 62 3.59 -5.37 14.07
N LEU A 63 3.46 -6.69 13.87
CA LEU A 63 2.56 -7.51 14.68
C LEU A 63 3.18 -7.96 16.01
N LYS A 64 4.50 -8.18 16.04
CA LYS A 64 5.25 -8.56 17.25
C LYS A 64 5.33 -7.42 18.27
N ASP A 65 5.47 -6.19 17.80
CA ASP A 65 5.60 -5.00 18.66
C ASP A 65 4.27 -4.57 19.32
N HIS A 66 3.19 -5.36 19.18
CA HIS A 66 1.84 -5.03 19.67
C HIS A 66 1.38 -3.61 19.29
N VAL A 67 1.74 -3.17 18.08
CA VAL A 67 1.39 -1.83 17.60
C VAL A 67 -0.13 -1.68 17.62
N ARG A 68 -0.63 -0.56 18.13
CA ARG A 68 -2.07 -0.28 18.25
C ARG A 68 -2.82 -0.37 16.91
N ASP A 69 -2.12 -0.06 15.82
CA ASP A 69 -2.60 -0.22 14.45
C ASP A 69 -1.50 -0.86 13.59
N PRO A 70 -1.52 -2.20 13.43
CA PRO A 70 -0.55 -2.91 12.60
C PRO A 70 -0.60 -2.50 11.13
N PHE A 71 -1.77 -2.09 10.63
CA PHE A 71 -1.93 -1.67 9.24
C PHE A 71 -1.28 -0.31 9.00
N ALA A 72 -1.41 0.64 9.93
CA ALA A 72 -0.68 1.90 9.85
C ALA A 72 0.85 1.66 9.88
N CYS A 73 1.32 0.76 10.75
CA CYS A 73 2.75 0.41 10.79
C CYS A 73 3.27 -0.11 9.44
N VAL A 74 2.49 -0.95 8.74
CA VAL A 74 2.88 -1.52 7.44
C VAL A 74 2.76 -0.51 6.30
N PHE A 75 1.59 0.10 6.14
CA PHE A 75 1.26 0.84 4.91
C PHE A 75 1.52 2.33 5.01
N LYS A 76 1.76 2.88 6.20
CA LYS A 76 1.93 4.31 6.40
C LYS A 76 3.30 4.68 6.99
N ASP A 77 3.80 3.87 7.92
CA ASP A 77 4.95 4.25 8.74
C ASP A 77 6.21 3.44 8.41
N ARG A 78 6.41 2.28 9.05
CA ARG A 78 7.70 1.57 9.09
C ARG A 78 8.01 0.83 7.79
N CYS A 79 7.04 0.09 7.26
CA CYS A 79 7.28 -0.84 6.15
C CYS A 79 6.97 -0.26 4.77
N VAL A 80 6.44 0.96 4.71
CA VAL A 80 5.92 1.56 3.50
C VAL A 80 6.98 1.72 2.40
N GLN A 81 8.25 1.88 2.78
CA GLN A 81 9.36 1.94 1.82
C GLN A 81 9.46 0.68 0.96
N HIS A 82 9.28 -0.51 1.54
CA HIS A 82 9.35 -1.80 0.82
C HIS A 82 8.16 -2.03 -0.12
N CYS A 83 7.11 -1.20 0.03
CA CYS A 83 5.98 -1.17 -0.90
C CYS A 83 6.17 -0.11 -2.00
N LEU A 84 6.75 1.04 -1.66
CA LEU A 84 6.85 2.20 -2.56
C LEU A 84 8.14 2.26 -3.38
N ASP A 85 9.17 1.47 -3.05
CA ASP A 85 10.45 1.41 -3.77
C ASP A 85 10.35 0.74 -5.15
N ASN A 86 9.23 0.04 -5.43
CA ASN A 86 8.99 -0.76 -6.63
C ASN A 86 10.09 -1.81 -6.90
N GLN A 87 10.82 -2.22 -5.87
CA GLN A 87 11.90 -3.22 -5.95
C GLN A 87 11.55 -4.45 -5.14
N ASP A 88 11.23 -4.28 -3.85
CA ASP A 88 10.95 -5.43 -2.97
C ASP A 88 9.57 -6.04 -3.26
N CYS A 89 8.54 -5.20 -3.44
CA CYS A 89 7.17 -5.67 -3.65
C CYS A 89 6.43 -4.96 -4.78
N PRO A 90 6.63 -5.36 -6.05
CA PRO A 90 5.92 -4.78 -7.21
C PRO A 90 4.40 -4.90 -7.09
N GLN A 91 3.90 -5.96 -6.46
CA GLN A 91 2.47 -6.16 -6.24
C GLN A 91 1.88 -5.11 -5.29
N CYS A 92 2.61 -4.76 -4.22
CA CYS A 92 2.20 -3.69 -3.31
C CYS A 92 2.26 -2.32 -4.00
N PHE A 93 3.34 -2.06 -4.76
CA PHE A 93 3.50 -0.84 -5.53
C PHE A 93 2.31 -0.60 -6.48
N GLU A 94 1.94 -1.60 -7.26
CA GLU A 94 0.81 -1.52 -8.20
C GLU A 94 -0.54 -1.37 -7.49
N LEU A 95 -0.72 -2.00 -6.32
CA LEU A 95 -1.92 -1.82 -5.51
C LEU A 95 -2.05 -0.36 -5.04
N VAL A 96 -1.00 0.20 -4.44
CA VAL A 96 -1.00 1.60 -3.98
C VAL A 96 -1.15 2.56 -5.14
N LYS A 97 -0.51 2.29 -6.29
CA LYS A 97 -0.67 3.06 -7.53
C LYS A 97 -2.12 3.08 -8.01
N ARG A 98 -2.82 1.94 -7.99
CA ARG A 98 -4.24 1.86 -8.36
C ARG A 98 -5.11 2.67 -7.41
N VAL A 99 -4.89 2.56 -6.11
CA VAL A 99 -5.61 3.35 -5.09
C VAL A 99 -5.37 4.85 -5.28
N PHE A 100 -4.11 5.25 -5.44
CA PHE A 100 -3.73 6.63 -5.73
C PHE A 100 -4.39 7.14 -7.00
N THR A 101 -4.38 6.35 -8.07
CA THR A 101 -4.98 6.73 -9.34
C THR A 101 -6.46 7.06 -9.15
N GLY A 102 -7.21 6.21 -8.42
CA GLY A 102 -8.60 6.49 -8.09
C GLY A 102 -8.79 7.76 -7.26
N PHE A 103 -7.94 8.00 -6.26
CA PHE A 103 -7.98 9.22 -5.44
C PHE A 103 -7.65 10.48 -6.26
N CYS A 104 -6.63 10.41 -7.11
CA CYS A 104 -6.16 11.49 -7.96
C CYS A 104 -7.23 11.95 -8.97
N TYR A 105 -7.93 11.01 -9.62
CA TYR A 105 -9.04 11.36 -10.52
C TYR A 105 -10.21 11.99 -9.75
N ARG A 106 -10.64 11.39 -8.63
CA ARG A 106 -11.75 11.93 -7.83
C ARG A 106 -11.42 13.27 -7.17
N GLY A 107 -10.14 13.53 -6.91
CA GLY A 107 -9.67 14.76 -6.27
C GLY A 107 -9.34 15.90 -7.24
N GLY A 108 -9.53 15.73 -8.56
CA GLY A 108 -9.21 16.79 -9.54
C GLY A 108 -7.72 17.08 -9.69
N PHE A 109 -6.84 16.13 -9.35
CA PHE A 109 -5.40 16.37 -9.30
C PHE A 109 -4.80 16.63 -10.68
N ILE A 110 -5.40 16.10 -11.74
CA ILE A 110 -4.93 16.34 -13.12
C ILE A 110 -5.03 17.83 -13.46
N GLU A 111 -6.13 18.48 -13.09
CA GLU A 111 -6.36 19.91 -13.32
C GLU A 111 -5.40 20.76 -12.48
N HIS A 112 -5.16 20.35 -11.24
CA HIS A 112 -4.30 21.08 -10.31
C HIS A 112 -2.79 20.93 -10.60
N TYR A 113 -2.33 19.74 -10.98
CA TYR A 113 -0.91 19.43 -11.15
C TYR A 113 -0.47 19.30 -12.62
N GLY A 114 -1.40 19.39 -13.59
CA GLY A 114 -1.11 19.31 -15.02
C GLY A 114 -0.51 17.98 -15.50
N LYS A 115 -0.57 16.93 -14.68
CA LYS A 115 0.01 15.61 -14.95
C LYS A 115 -1.04 14.51 -14.82
N LYS A 116 -0.91 13.46 -15.64
CA LYS A 116 -1.72 12.24 -15.50
C LYS A 116 -1.40 11.57 -14.15
N CYS A 117 -2.41 10.95 -13.54
CA CYS A 117 -2.31 10.37 -12.20
C CYS A 117 -1.23 9.30 -12.04
N LYS A 118 -1.05 8.42 -13.04
CA LYS A 118 -0.03 7.35 -12.97
C LYS A 118 1.40 7.93 -12.93
N PRO A 119 1.84 8.76 -13.91
CA PRO A 119 3.13 9.44 -13.82
C PRO A 119 3.31 10.30 -12.56
N LEU A 120 2.24 10.93 -12.07
CA LEU A 120 2.27 11.69 -10.83
C LEU A 120 2.57 10.78 -9.63
N PHE A 121 1.98 9.58 -9.58
CA PHE A 121 2.29 8.60 -8.55
C PHE A 121 3.74 8.17 -8.59
N ASP A 122 4.24 7.74 -9.76
CA ASP A 122 5.60 7.23 -9.91
C ASP A 122 6.64 8.24 -9.39
N GLN A 123 6.52 9.50 -9.81
CA GLN A 123 7.39 10.59 -9.33
C GLN A 123 7.27 10.84 -7.84
N THR A 124 6.06 10.75 -7.29
CA THR A 124 5.83 11.03 -5.87
C THR A 124 6.36 9.89 -4.99
N ALA A 125 6.21 8.63 -5.44
CA ALA A 125 6.74 7.46 -4.76
C ALA A 125 8.27 7.47 -4.76
N GLU A 126 8.91 7.73 -5.91
CA GLU A 126 10.37 7.87 -6.00
C GLU A 126 10.89 8.97 -5.06
N THR A 127 10.24 10.14 -5.06
CA THR A 127 10.62 11.26 -4.18
C THR A 127 10.47 10.91 -2.70
N PHE A 128 9.44 10.13 -2.35
CA PHE A 128 9.17 9.73 -0.98
C PHE A 128 10.21 8.72 -0.48
N VAL A 129 10.54 7.70 -1.28
CA VAL A 129 11.53 6.67 -0.94
C VAL A 129 12.93 7.26 -0.83
N ALA A 130 13.32 8.18 -1.72
CA ALA A 130 14.63 8.84 -1.69
C ALA A 130 14.90 9.71 -0.44
N ARG A 131 13.91 9.88 0.45
CA ARG A 131 13.98 10.72 1.65
C ARG A 131 13.84 9.95 2.97
N ILE A 132 13.58 8.64 2.90
CA ILE A 132 13.57 7.73 4.05
C ILE A 132 14.96 7.12 4.17
#